data_AF-A0A1J1ADQ7-F1
#
_entry.id   AF-A0A1J1ADQ7-F1
#
_cell.length_a   1.000
_cell.length_b   1.000
_cell.length_c   1.000
_cell.angle_alpha   90.00
_cell.angle_beta   90.00
_cell.angle_gamma   90.00
#
_symmetry.space_group_name_H-M   'P 1'
#
loop_
_entity.id
_entity.type
_entity.pdbx_description
1 polymer ?
#
loop_
_entity_poly.entity_id
_entity_poly.type
_entity_poly.pdbx_seq_one_letter_code
_entity_poly.pdbx_strand_id
1 'polypeptide(L)'
;MLHDFRTVDWAAWQDTPTHRRERAIESAVDVLADAPATGDGDTAIFTIAGHEADLLVLHLRPTLDEIEQAERQFDRTPFGQFTEQSRSFVSVTEIGGYTSRDYFEDPESVDPGLERYMNSKLYPSIPEDVYVSFYPMAKRRDPEYNWYDTPMDERAEMMAEHGETGKGYAGTVTQYVTSAFGFDDWEWGVTLFSTEATALKEIVYEMRFDEATAKYGEFGSFFVGRRFPVGDLAAYMAGEAVPTDKADTAADEGESIRDSLAEEDVYAGQPHGEDVFAVALYSVADSDALAAEIDGLRENFEHYDTHVSTDVYRSRGEGPNAIVSIWDTQSAAETASGFLRDLPEIVGQPGDAPDGWGTMGMFYTVEPDHREAFLDTFDGVADTLADISGHRESDLLVNVADENDMFIASQWDSRRDAMDFFESEAFHETVATGREILADRPRHVFLA
;
A
#
# COMPACT_ATOMS: atom_id res chain seq x y z
N MET A 1 -5.83 4.34 18.89
CA MET A 1 -5.37 5.23 17.81
C MET A 1 -5.01 6.57 18.42
N LEU A 2 -3.88 7.14 18.01
CA LEU A 2 -3.47 8.50 18.37
C LEU A 2 -3.12 9.26 17.09
N HIS A 3 -3.83 10.36 16.84
CA HIS A 3 -3.40 11.38 15.90
C HIS A 3 -2.57 12.41 16.65
N ASP A 4 -1.27 12.46 16.41
CA ASP A 4 -0.37 13.40 17.05
C ASP A 4 0.09 14.46 16.06
N PHE A 5 -0.50 15.66 16.15
CA PHE A 5 -0.22 16.78 15.26
C PHE A 5 0.89 17.67 15.83
N ARG A 6 1.88 17.96 14.99
CA ARG A 6 3.11 18.63 15.38
C ARG A 6 3.39 19.84 14.49
N THR A 7 3.81 20.95 15.09
CA THR A 7 4.44 22.08 14.39
C THR A 7 5.95 22.03 14.59
N VAL A 8 6.72 22.45 13.59
CA VAL A 8 8.18 22.49 13.62
C VAL A 8 8.64 23.90 14.00
N ASP A 9 9.56 24.01 14.95
CA ASP A 9 10.32 25.25 15.19
C ASP A 9 11.38 25.41 14.10
N TRP A 10 10.94 25.95 12.96
CA TRP A 10 11.78 26.16 11.78
C TRP A 10 12.97 27.08 12.06
N ALA A 11 12.85 28.04 12.99
CA ALA A 11 13.94 28.93 13.34
C ALA A 11 15.03 28.19 14.12
N ALA A 12 14.65 27.44 15.16
CA ALA A 12 15.58 26.60 15.92
C ALA A 12 16.22 25.51 15.04
N TRP A 13 15.44 24.92 14.12
CA TRP A 13 15.95 23.94 13.16
C TRP A 13 17.02 24.54 12.25
N GLN A 14 16.74 25.68 11.60
CA GLN A 14 17.67 26.31 10.65
C GLN A 14 18.95 26.83 11.31
N ASP A 15 18.88 27.31 12.55
CA ASP A 15 20.05 27.76 13.32
C ASP A 15 20.93 26.59 13.81
N THR A 16 20.43 25.35 13.72
CA THR A 16 21.15 24.16 14.19
C THR A 16 22.19 23.66 13.17
N PRO A 17 23.44 23.40 13.58
CA PRO A 17 24.47 22.85 12.70
C PRO A 17 24.04 21.56 12.00
N THR A 18 24.41 21.38 10.73
CA THR A 18 23.98 20.25 9.88
C THR A 18 24.17 18.88 10.54
N HIS A 19 25.34 18.59 11.10
CA HIS A 19 25.62 17.33 11.80
C HIS A 19 24.72 17.04 13.02
N ARG A 20 24.04 18.04 13.58
CA ARG A 20 23.02 17.85 14.63
C ARG A 20 21.64 17.63 14.02
N ARG A 21 21.33 18.29 12.92
CA ARG A 21 20.10 18.07 12.15
C ARG A 21 20.05 16.65 11.57
N GLU A 22 21.14 16.20 10.96
CA GLU A 22 21.29 14.83 10.42
C GLU A 22 21.05 13.78 11.50
N ARG A 23 21.75 13.88 12.65
CA ARG A 23 21.54 12.96 13.79
C ARG A 23 20.15 13.03 14.39
N ALA A 24 19.51 14.19 14.35
CA ALA A 24 18.14 14.33 14.82
C ALA A 24 17.17 13.57 13.89
N ILE A 25 17.29 13.77 12.58
CA ILE A 25 16.51 13.03 11.59
C ILE A 25 16.76 11.52 11.74
N GLU A 26 18.01 11.07 11.76
CA GLU A 26 18.38 9.65 11.93
C GLU A 26 17.69 9.05 13.15
N SER A 27 17.78 9.71 14.32
CA SER A 27 17.13 9.22 15.54
C SER A 27 15.61 9.17 15.49
N ALA A 28 14.98 10.04 14.70
CA ALA A 28 13.53 10.01 14.50
C ALA A 28 13.13 8.89 13.54
N VAL A 29 13.91 8.71 12.47
CA VAL A 29 13.72 7.64 11.49
C VAL A 29 13.83 6.29 12.19
N ASP A 30 14.87 6.07 13.01
CA ASP A 30 15.04 4.83 13.77
C ASP A 30 13.81 4.53 14.65
N VAL A 31 13.36 5.50 15.44
CA VAL A 31 12.20 5.30 16.34
C VAL A 31 10.90 5.06 15.57
N LEU A 32 10.68 5.79 14.48
CA LEU A 32 9.44 5.68 13.69
C LEU A 32 9.43 4.44 12.79
N ALA A 33 10.59 3.97 12.31
CA ALA A 33 10.73 2.75 11.52
C ALA A 33 10.70 1.47 12.37
N ASP A 34 11.22 1.52 13.62
CA ASP A 34 11.13 0.39 14.57
C ASP A 34 9.74 0.25 15.20
N ALA A 35 8.93 1.31 15.17
CA ALA A 35 7.62 1.36 15.81
C ALA A 35 6.62 0.32 15.27
N PRO A 36 6.54 0.04 13.95
CA PRO A 36 5.80 -1.10 13.40
C PRO A 36 6.40 -2.48 13.75
N ALA A 37 7.70 -2.57 13.99
CA ALA A 37 8.40 -3.85 14.21
C ALA A 37 8.33 -4.38 15.66
N THR A 38 7.92 -3.54 16.62
CA THR A 38 8.01 -3.84 18.07
C THR A 38 6.71 -4.36 18.69
N GLY A 39 5.65 -4.60 17.90
CA GLY A 39 4.39 -5.19 18.36
C GLY A 39 3.30 -5.23 17.30
N ASP A 40 2.07 -5.60 17.68
CA ASP A 40 0.89 -5.65 16.80
C ASP A 40 0.31 -4.23 16.55
N GLY A 41 1.07 -3.37 15.88
CA GLY A 41 0.69 -1.98 15.64
C GLY A 41 1.34 -1.35 14.42
N ASP A 42 0.92 -0.13 14.09
CA ASP A 42 1.39 0.59 12.91
C ASP A 42 1.70 2.06 13.24
N THR A 43 2.62 2.67 12.51
CA THR A 43 3.00 4.07 12.64
C THR A 43 3.32 4.66 11.28
N ALA A 44 2.67 5.79 10.97
CA ALA A 44 2.92 6.52 9.74
C ALA A 44 3.07 8.02 10.01
N ILE A 45 3.84 8.68 9.16
CA ILE A 45 4.04 10.12 9.18
C ILE A 45 3.41 10.75 7.93
N PHE A 46 2.80 11.92 8.13
CA PHE A 46 2.16 12.69 7.08
C PHE A 46 2.64 14.14 7.17
N THR A 47 2.82 14.78 6.02
CA THR A 47 2.83 16.24 5.96
C THR A 47 1.43 16.75 6.26
N ILE A 48 1.29 17.93 6.85
CA ILE A 48 -0.01 18.60 7.01
C ILE A 48 0.05 19.96 6.32
N ALA A 49 -0.95 20.23 5.47
CA ALA A 49 -1.06 21.50 4.77
C ALA A 49 -1.69 22.57 5.66
N GLY A 50 -1.13 23.78 5.63
CA GLY A 50 -1.64 24.92 6.37
C GLY A 50 -0.75 25.28 7.57
N HIS A 51 -1.35 25.91 8.58
CA HIS A 51 -0.61 26.46 9.74
C HIS A 51 -0.98 25.79 11.06
N GLU A 52 -1.98 24.89 11.07
CA GLU A 52 -2.43 24.24 12.30
C GLU A 52 -1.49 23.11 12.74
N ALA A 53 -0.76 22.52 11.80
CA ALA A 53 0.31 21.55 12.01
C ALA A 53 1.19 21.48 10.75
N ASP A 54 2.42 21.01 10.92
CA ASP A 54 3.37 20.70 9.86
C ASP A 54 3.42 19.19 9.58
N LEU A 55 3.30 18.39 10.64
CA LEU A 55 3.37 16.93 10.62
C LEU A 55 2.18 16.31 11.39
N LEU A 56 1.77 15.12 10.95
CA LEU A 56 0.95 14.20 11.73
C LEU A 56 1.74 12.91 11.89
N VAL A 57 1.90 12.46 13.13
CA VAL A 57 2.34 11.11 13.47
C VAL A 57 1.11 10.32 13.90
N LEU A 58 0.75 9.29 13.14
CA LEU A 58 -0.42 8.45 13.41
C LEU A 58 0.04 7.13 14.01
N HIS A 59 -0.41 6.82 15.22
CA HIS A 59 -0.10 5.56 15.91
C HIS A 59 -1.34 4.66 16.07
N LEU A 60 -1.21 3.40 15.67
CA LEU A 60 -2.18 2.32 15.94
C LEU A 60 -1.55 1.30 16.88
N ARG A 61 -2.14 1.07 18.05
CA ARG A 61 -1.66 0.06 19.00
C ARG A 61 -2.84 -0.68 19.65
N PRO A 62 -2.64 -1.92 20.12
CA PRO A 62 -3.65 -2.70 20.85
C PRO A 62 -4.00 -2.09 22.22
N THR A 63 -3.07 -1.37 22.84
CA THR A 63 -3.26 -0.82 24.19
C THR A 63 -2.96 0.67 24.27
N LEU A 64 -3.63 1.37 25.21
CA LEU A 64 -3.37 2.78 25.48
C LEU A 64 -1.97 3.01 26.06
N ASP A 65 -1.45 2.06 26.84
CA ASP A 65 -0.11 2.14 27.42
C ASP A 65 0.96 2.14 26.31
N GLU A 66 0.76 1.37 25.24
CA GLU A 66 1.64 1.36 24.07
C GLU A 66 1.52 2.64 23.23
N ILE A 67 0.33 3.22 23.11
CA ILE A 67 0.14 4.55 22.49
C ILE A 67 0.96 5.61 23.25
N GLU A 68 0.80 5.68 24.58
CA GLU A 68 1.52 6.64 25.42
C GLU A 68 3.03 6.38 25.43
N GLN A 69 3.44 5.13 25.31
CA GLN A 69 4.85 4.79 25.16
C GLN A 69 5.41 5.26 23.82
N ALA A 70 4.71 5.04 22.71
CA ALA A 70 5.14 5.45 21.38
C ALA A 70 5.28 6.98 21.27
N GLU A 71 4.29 7.72 21.76
CA GLU A 71 4.31 9.20 21.82
C GLU A 71 5.57 9.71 22.55
N ARG A 72 5.81 9.19 23.76
CA ARG A 72 6.99 9.59 24.56
C ARG A 72 8.32 9.15 23.97
N GLN A 73 8.36 8.05 23.22
CA GLN A 73 9.58 7.63 22.52
C GLN A 73 9.94 8.64 21.43
N PHE A 74 8.96 9.06 20.64
CA PHE A 74 9.14 10.11 19.64
C PHE A 74 9.56 11.45 20.29
N ASP A 75 8.88 11.88 21.35
CA ASP A 75 9.19 13.12 22.09
C ASP A 75 10.64 13.18 22.60
N ARG A 76 11.20 12.03 22.96
CA ARG A 76 12.54 11.93 23.54
C ARG A 76 13.64 11.93 22.48
N THR A 77 13.30 11.81 21.21
CA THR A 77 14.28 11.92 20.14
C THR A 77 14.85 13.35 20.10
N PRO A 78 16.12 13.53 19.67
CA PRO A 78 16.64 14.85 19.35
C PRO A 78 15.79 15.63 18.34
N PHE A 79 15.09 14.96 17.43
CA PHE A 79 14.15 15.61 16.49
C PHE A 79 12.89 16.13 17.18
N GLY A 80 12.32 15.35 18.11
CA GLY A 80 11.13 15.75 18.89
C GLY A 80 11.32 17.07 19.64
N GLN A 81 12.55 17.47 19.95
CA GLN A 81 12.85 18.77 20.57
C GLN A 81 12.66 19.97 19.63
N PHE A 82 12.60 19.74 18.31
CA PHE A 82 12.28 20.74 17.30
C PHE A 82 10.80 20.77 16.93
N THR A 83 9.98 19.91 17.56
CA THR A 83 8.54 19.87 17.31
C THR A 83 7.76 20.25 18.56
N GLU A 84 6.60 20.87 18.37
CA GLU A 84 5.63 21.16 19.42
C GLU A 84 4.32 20.46 19.06
N GLN A 85 3.72 19.76 20.03
CA GLN A 85 2.41 19.15 19.87
C GLN A 85 1.34 20.23 19.80
N SER A 86 0.85 20.50 18.59
CA SER A 86 -0.15 21.55 18.36
C SER A 86 -1.55 21.06 18.71
N ARG A 87 -1.83 19.78 18.42
CA ARG A 87 -3.09 19.08 18.73
C ARG A 87 -2.87 17.58 18.85
N SER A 88 -3.80 16.90 19.50
CA SER A 88 -3.89 15.44 19.46
C SER A 88 -5.33 14.95 19.44
N PHE A 89 -5.53 13.69 19.06
CA PHE A 89 -6.81 13.01 19.20
C PHE A 89 -6.60 11.54 19.61
N VAL A 90 -7.17 11.14 20.74
CA VAL A 90 -7.06 9.76 21.28
C VAL A 90 -8.39 9.04 21.11
N SER A 91 -8.36 7.88 20.43
CA SER A 91 -9.59 7.16 20.09
C SER A 91 -9.37 5.65 19.92
N VAL A 92 -10.47 4.89 19.80
CA VAL A 92 -10.48 3.44 19.59
C VAL A 92 -11.23 3.11 18.31
N THR A 93 -10.73 2.18 17.49
CA THR A 93 -11.43 1.71 16.28
C THR A 93 -12.81 1.16 16.64
N GLU A 94 -13.82 1.54 15.86
CA GLU A 94 -15.21 1.18 16.13
C GLU A 94 -15.91 0.64 14.87
N ILE A 95 -16.62 -0.46 15.05
CA ILE A 95 -17.63 -0.92 14.08
C ILE A 95 -18.99 -0.42 14.58
N GLY A 96 -19.70 0.31 13.72
CA GLY A 96 -21.04 0.82 14.04
C GLY A 96 -22.06 -0.31 14.24
N GLY A 97 -22.79 -0.28 15.35
CA GLY A 97 -23.82 -1.27 15.69
C GLY A 97 -25.12 -1.21 14.88
N TYR A 98 -25.19 -0.38 13.83
CA TYR A 98 -26.40 -0.18 13.02
C TYR A 98 -26.48 -1.13 11.82
N THR A 99 -25.37 -1.36 11.14
CA THR A 99 -25.30 -2.14 9.89
C THR A 99 -24.93 -3.60 10.11
N SER A 100 -24.57 -3.99 11.34
CA SER A 100 -23.95 -5.28 11.63
C SER A 100 -24.45 -5.89 12.95
N ARG A 101 -25.74 -5.76 13.27
CA ARG A 101 -26.29 -6.30 14.53
C ARG A 101 -26.02 -7.79 14.71
N ASP A 102 -26.14 -8.56 13.63
CA ASP A 102 -25.93 -10.02 13.64
C ASP A 102 -24.50 -10.38 14.06
N TYR A 103 -23.50 -9.54 13.74
CA TYR A 103 -22.12 -9.73 14.19
C TYR A 103 -21.94 -9.61 15.70
N PHE A 104 -22.73 -8.77 16.36
CA PHE A 104 -22.66 -8.58 17.80
C PHE A 104 -23.58 -9.53 18.58
N GLU A 105 -24.69 -9.95 17.98
CA GLU A 105 -25.71 -10.78 18.62
C GLU A 105 -25.42 -12.28 18.50
N ASP A 106 -24.85 -12.73 17.36
CA ASP A 106 -24.50 -14.13 17.13
C ASP A 106 -23.25 -14.27 16.22
N PRO A 107 -22.04 -14.03 16.75
CA PRO A 107 -20.80 -14.03 15.96
C PRO A 107 -20.52 -15.35 15.23
N GLU A 108 -20.98 -16.48 15.77
CA GLU A 108 -20.78 -17.82 15.18
C GLU A 108 -21.65 -18.05 13.93
N SER A 109 -22.67 -17.21 13.72
CA SER A 109 -23.57 -17.26 12.57
C SER A 109 -23.13 -16.40 11.38
N VAL A 110 -22.11 -15.56 11.59
CA VAL A 110 -21.61 -14.62 10.60
C VAL A 110 -20.79 -15.36 9.54
N ASP A 111 -20.96 -15.00 8.27
CA ASP A 111 -20.14 -15.59 7.22
C ASP A 111 -18.66 -15.14 7.36
N PRO A 112 -17.68 -15.99 6.98
CA PRO A 112 -16.26 -15.67 7.12
C PRO A 112 -15.81 -14.39 6.39
N GLY A 113 -16.51 -13.98 5.34
CA GLY A 113 -16.24 -12.73 4.61
C GLY A 113 -16.60 -11.50 5.42
N LEU A 114 -17.79 -11.48 6.04
CA LEU A 114 -18.20 -10.38 6.92
C LEU A 114 -17.31 -10.30 8.17
N GLU A 115 -16.90 -11.44 8.73
CA GLU A 115 -15.95 -11.48 9.85
C GLU A 115 -14.60 -10.85 9.48
N ARG A 116 -14.04 -11.20 8.31
CA ARG A 116 -12.80 -10.56 7.81
C ARG A 116 -12.97 -9.06 7.60
N TYR A 117 -14.10 -8.64 7.04
CA TYR A 117 -14.40 -7.21 6.86
C TYR A 117 -14.51 -6.45 8.19
N MET A 118 -15.12 -7.05 9.22
CA MET A 118 -15.15 -6.45 10.55
C MET A 118 -13.75 -6.39 11.18
N ASN A 119 -12.98 -7.47 11.10
CA ASN A 119 -11.63 -7.49 11.62
C ASN A 119 -10.72 -6.45 10.96
N SER A 120 -10.85 -6.20 9.65
CA SER A 120 -10.06 -5.16 8.97
C SER A 120 -10.43 -3.74 9.43
N LYS A 121 -11.64 -3.53 9.98
CA LYS A 121 -12.04 -2.26 10.61
C LYS A 121 -11.53 -2.12 12.05
N LEU A 122 -11.46 -3.22 12.80
CA LEU A 122 -10.97 -3.23 14.18
C LEU A 122 -9.44 -3.13 14.25
N TYR A 123 -8.75 -3.83 13.36
CA TYR A 123 -7.29 -3.93 13.29
C TYR A 123 -6.77 -3.47 11.92
N PRO A 124 -6.98 -2.19 11.56
CA PRO A 124 -6.54 -1.70 10.26
C PRO A 124 -5.03 -1.48 10.20
N SER A 125 -4.45 -1.61 9.01
CA SER A 125 -3.10 -1.11 8.66
C SER A 125 -3.21 0.20 7.87
N ILE A 126 -2.35 1.17 8.17
CA ILE A 126 -2.39 2.50 7.55
C ILE A 126 -2.02 2.35 6.06
N PRO A 127 -2.84 2.87 5.11
CA PRO A 127 -2.56 2.70 3.69
C PRO A 127 -1.32 3.49 3.27
N GLU A 128 -0.53 2.91 2.39
CA GLU A 128 0.62 3.59 1.77
C GLU A 128 0.18 4.49 0.63
N ASP A 129 1.05 5.43 0.25
CA ASP A 129 0.87 6.28 -0.91
C ASP A 129 -0.47 7.05 -1.02
N VAL A 130 -0.99 7.52 0.11
CA VAL A 130 -2.28 8.23 0.22
C VAL A 130 -2.16 9.65 0.78
N TYR A 131 -3.10 10.50 0.36
CA TYR A 131 -3.53 11.67 1.12
C TYR A 131 -4.36 11.23 2.33
N VAL A 132 -4.28 12.00 3.41
CA VAL A 132 -5.11 11.85 4.60
C VAL A 132 -6.01 13.06 4.80
N SER A 133 -7.25 12.84 5.22
CA SER A 133 -8.09 13.86 5.84
C SER A 133 -8.59 13.37 7.19
N PHE A 134 -8.22 14.08 8.26
CA PHE A 134 -8.71 13.82 9.59
C PHE A 134 -9.64 14.93 10.06
N TYR A 135 -10.74 14.57 10.70
CA TYR A 135 -11.57 15.51 11.45
C TYR A 135 -12.29 14.80 12.60
N PRO A 136 -12.36 15.42 13.79
CA PRO A 136 -13.22 14.93 14.85
C PRO A 136 -14.66 15.42 14.65
N MET A 137 -15.63 14.63 15.12
CA MET A 137 -17.04 14.97 15.01
C MET A 137 -17.87 14.45 16.18
N ALA A 138 -19.06 15.03 16.34
CA ALA A 138 -20.07 14.62 17.30
C ALA A 138 -21.44 14.59 16.65
N LYS A 139 -22.40 13.94 17.32
CA LYS A 139 -23.81 14.00 16.99
C LYS A 139 -24.51 15.02 17.87
N ARG A 140 -25.20 15.97 17.24
CA ARG A 140 -25.89 17.10 17.88
C ARG A 140 -26.88 16.64 18.96
N ARG A 141 -26.97 17.44 20.03
CA ARG A 141 -27.89 17.26 21.18
C ARG A 141 -28.79 18.46 21.43
N ASP A 142 -29.11 19.21 20.37
CA ASP A 142 -29.93 20.41 20.44
C ASP A 142 -31.42 20.06 20.63
N PRO A 143 -32.24 20.96 21.23
CA PRO A 143 -33.65 20.67 21.50
C PRO A 143 -34.49 20.28 20.27
N GLU A 144 -34.13 20.76 19.07
CA GLU A 144 -34.84 20.43 17.82
C GLU A 144 -34.27 19.17 17.16
N TYR A 145 -32.95 18.96 17.24
CA TYR A 145 -32.23 17.83 16.66
C TYR A 145 -31.30 17.22 17.70
N ASN A 146 -31.81 16.27 18.47
CA ASN A 146 -31.04 15.52 19.46
C ASN A 146 -30.91 14.06 19.05
N TRP A 147 -29.74 13.70 18.51
CA TRP A 147 -29.45 12.35 18.05
C TRP A 147 -29.67 11.28 19.13
N TYR A 148 -29.42 11.61 20.39
CA TYR A 148 -29.50 10.65 21.49
C TYR A 148 -30.92 10.47 22.04
N ASP A 149 -31.85 11.33 21.64
CA ASP A 149 -33.30 11.19 21.93
C ASP A 149 -34.06 10.58 20.73
N THR A 150 -33.44 10.56 19.54
CA THR A 150 -34.00 9.93 18.33
C THR A 150 -34.15 8.41 18.50
N PRO A 151 -35.31 7.81 18.15
CA PRO A 151 -35.51 6.36 18.20
C PRO A 151 -34.47 5.57 17.40
N MET A 152 -34.15 4.36 17.88
CA MET A 152 -33.12 3.51 17.27
C MET A 152 -33.40 3.18 15.79
N ASP A 153 -34.65 2.91 15.43
CA ASP A 153 -35.02 2.54 14.05
C ASP A 153 -34.83 3.73 13.09
N GLU A 154 -35.17 4.95 13.52
CA GLU A 154 -34.94 6.17 12.74
C GLU A 154 -33.44 6.46 12.58
N ARG A 155 -32.63 6.23 13.63
CA ARG A 155 -31.17 6.32 13.53
C ARG A 155 -30.59 5.29 12.57
N ALA A 156 -31.11 4.07 12.60
CA ALA A 156 -30.68 3.00 11.70
C ALA A 156 -31.00 3.32 10.23
N GLU A 157 -32.19 3.85 9.94
CA GLU A 157 -32.58 4.27 8.60
C GLU A 157 -31.66 5.38 8.07
N MET A 158 -31.43 6.43 8.87
CA MET A 158 -30.50 7.51 8.51
C MET A 158 -29.06 7.03 8.31
N MET A 159 -28.58 6.10 9.14
CA MET A 159 -27.23 5.53 8.98
C MET A 159 -27.13 4.58 7.79
N ALA A 160 -28.22 3.91 7.40
CA ALA A 160 -28.25 3.08 6.21
C ALA A 160 -28.15 3.93 4.93
N GLU A 161 -28.87 5.06 4.87
CA GLU A 161 -28.73 6.05 3.79
C GLU A 161 -27.29 6.57 3.70
N HIS A 162 -26.73 7.01 4.83
CA HIS A 162 -25.35 7.49 4.90
C HIS A 162 -24.31 6.44 4.48
N GLY A 163 -24.53 5.18 4.87
CA GLY A 163 -23.70 4.05 4.47
C GLY A 163 -23.78 3.79 2.97
N GLU A 164 -24.94 3.99 2.34
CA GLU A 164 -25.10 3.84 0.89
C GLU A 164 -24.32 4.91 0.11
N THR A 165 -24.36 6.16 0.55
CA THR A 165 -23.51 7.23 0.01
C THR A 165 -22.03 6.85 0.12
N GLY A 166 -21.60 6.31 1.27
CA GLY A 166 -20.22 5.86 1.48
C GLY A 166 -19.78 4.70 0.59
N LYS A 167 -20.66 3.74 0.29
CA LYS A 167 -20.36 2.63 -0.63
C LYS A 167 -20.03 3.11 -2.05
N GLY A 168 -20.57 4.26 -2.47
CA GLY A 168 -20.24 4.89 -3.75
C GLY A 168 -18.75 5.25 -3.91
N TYR A 169 -18.02 5.36 -2.80
CA TYR A 169 -16.59 5.67 -2.76
C TYR A 169 -15.71 4.44 -2.44
N ALA A 170 -16.28 3.23 -2.46
CA ALA A 170 -15.53 2.01 -2.24
C ALA A 170 -14.42 1.84 -3.29
N GLY A 171 -13.21 1.49 -2.84
CA GLY A 171 -12.02 1.42 -3.70
C GLY A 171 -11.31 2.76 -3.93
N THR A 172 -11.97 3.90 -3.69
CA THR A 172 -11.36 5.23 -3.82
C THR A 172 -11.03 5.87 -2.48
N VAL A 173 -11.90 5.71 -1.48
CA VAL A 173 -11.71 6.26 -0.13
C VAL A 173 -11.75 5.14 0.90
N THR A 174 -10.66 5.02 1.66
CA THR A 174 -10.60 4.16 2.84
C THR A 174 -10.90 5.00 4.08
N GLN A 175 -11.91 4.60 4.84
CA GLN A 175 -12.34 5.29 6.05
C GLN A 175 -12.02 4.47 7.30
N TYR A 176 -11.43 5.15 8.29
CA TYR A 176 -11.43 4.75 9.69
C TYR A 176 -12.39 5.63 10.48
N VAL A 177 -13.29 4.97 11.20
CA VAL A 177 -14.12 5.59 12.22
C VAL A 177 -13.63 5.07 13.56
N THR A 178 -13.33 6.00 14.45
CA THR A 178 -12.89 5.71 15.81
C THR A 178 -13.78 6.43 16.80
N SER A 179 -14.10 5.81 17.92
CA SER A 179 -14.84 6.46 19.01
C SER A 179 -13.90 6.96 20.10
N ALA A 180 -14.27 8.09 20.68
CA ALA A 180 -13.47 8.80 21.68
C ALA A 180 -14.30 9.21 22.92
N PHE A 181 -15.46 8.57 23.12
CA PHE A 181 -16.30 8.80 24.31
C PHE A 181 -15.52 8.56 25.60
N GLY A 182 -15.23 9.63 26.34
CA GLY A 182 -14.46 9.58 27.58
C GLY A 182 -12.95 9.51 27.39
N PHE A 183 -12.45 9.60 26.15
CA PHE A 183 -11.04 9.65 25.79
C PHE A 183 -10.63 11.05 25.32
N ASP A 184 -11.49 11.73 24.55
CA ASP A 184 -11.21 13.04 23.94
C ASP A 184 -12.43 13.98 23.97
N ASP A 185 -12.27 15.18 23.41
CA ASP A 185 -13.26 16.26 23.43
C ASP A 185 -14.45 16.01 22.49
N TRP A 186 -14.27 15.14 21.49
CA TRP A 186 -15.29 14.79 20.49
C TRP A 186 -15.69 13.32 20.59
N GLU A 187 -16.83 12.97 20.01
CA GLU A 187 -17.41 11.63 20.13
C GLU A 187 -16.74 10.62 19.19
N TRP A 188 -16.37 11.06 17.98
CA TRP A 188 -15.66 10.24 16.99
C TRP A 188 -14.51 11.00 16.33
N GLY A 189 -13.48 10.26 15.95
CA GLY A 189 -12.44 10.69 15.01
C GLY A 189 -12.64 9.99 13.67
N VAL A 190 -12.76 10.76 12.59
CA VAL A 190 -12.89 10.24 11.23
C VAL A 190 -11.59 10.49 10.47
N THR A 191 -10.98 9.42 9.99
CA THR A 191 -9.78 9.49 9.14
C THR A 191 -10.11 8.90 7.79
N LEU A 192 -9.89 9.68 6.73
CA LEU A 192 -10.12 9.30 5.35
C LEU A 192 -8.77 9.23 4.64
N PHE A 193 -8.56 8.18 3.87
CA PHE A 193 -7.38 7.99 3.03
C PHE A 193 -7.80 7.85 1.58
N SER A 194 -7.06 8.46 0.67
CA SER A 194 -7.25 8.28 -0.77
C SER A 194 -5.97 8.65 -1.51
N THR A 195 -5.71 7.99 -2.64
CA THR A 195 -4.68 8.42 -3.59
C THR A 195 -5.06 9.73 -4.28
N GLU A 196 -6.34 10.14 -4.23
CA GLU A 196 -6.86 11.36 -4.82
C GLU A 196 -7.40 12.33 -3.76
N ALA A 197 -6.72 13.47 -3.58
CA ALA A 197 -7.15 14.49 -2.61
C ALA A 197 -8.57 15.04 -2.89
N THR A 198 -9.01 15.05 -4.16
CA THR A 198 -10.36 15.48 -4.55
C THR A 198 -11.44 14.54 -4.06
N ALA A 199 -11.19 13.23 -4.02
CA ALA A 199 -12.14 12.24 -3.50
C ALA A 199 -12.46 12.49 -2.02
N LEU A 200 -11.46 12.90 -1.22
CA LEU A 200 -11.64 13.27 0.20
C LEU A 200 -12.61 14.44 0.37
N LYS A 201 -12.54 15.44 -0.52
CA LYS A 201 -13.48 16.56 -0.54
C LYS A 201 -14.87 16.11 -0.98
N GLU A 202 -14.94 15.30 -2.03
CA GLU A 202 -16.20 14.88 -2.65
C GLU A 202 -17.06 14.07 -1.70
N ILE A 203 -16.49 13.04 -1.06
CA ILE A 203 -17.22 12.20 -0.09
C ILE A 203 -17.79 13.03 1.07
N VAL A 204 -16.97 13.90 1.68
CA VAL A 204 -17.42 14.74 2.79
C VAL A 204 -18.49 15.73 2.32
N TYR A 205 -18.35 16.30 1.11
CA TYR A 205 -19.33 17.24 0.58
C TYR A 205 -20.66 16.57 0.25
N GLU A 206 -20.65 15.39 -0.36
CA GLU A 206 -21.86 14.65 -0.71
C GLU A 206 -22.59 14.17 0.54
N MET A 207 -21.86 13.58 1.50
CA MET A 207 -22.43 13.11 2.77
C MET A 207 -23.03 14.23 3.63
N ARG A 208 -22.74 15.51 3.36
CA ARG A 208 -23.40 16.63 4.04
C ARG A 208 -24.88 16.74 3.72
N PHE A 209 -25.32 16.15 2.61
CA PHE A 209 -26.72 16.15 2.20
C PHE A 209 -27.52 14.99 2.77
N ASP A 210 -26.85 13.94 3.28
CA ASP A 210 -27.50 12.85 4.01
C ASP A 210 -28.17 13.40 5.28
N GLU A 211 -29.37 12.92 5.61
CA GLU A 211 -30.12 13.44 6.75
C GLU A 211 -29.34 13.28 8.08
N ALA A 212 -28.64 12.15 8.23
CA ALA A 212 -27.80 11.83 9.39
C ALA A 212 -26.74 12.90 9.66
N THR A 213 -26.26 13.58 8.61
CA THR A 213 -25.22 14.59 8.67
C THR A 213 -25.80 15.99 8.68
N ALA A 214 -26.76 16.28 7.81
CA ALA A 214 -27.37 17.59 7.69
C ALA A 214 -28.04 18.05 9.00
N LYS A 215 -28.74 17.13 9.68
CA LYS A 215 -29.46 17.43 10.93
C LYS A 215 -28.57 17.28 12.16
N TYR A 216 -27.68 16.29 12.19
CA TYR A 216 -27.00 15.89 13.42
C TYR A 216 -25.48 16.02 13.40
N GLY A 217 -24.84 16.27 12.26
CA GLY A 217 -23.37 16.35 12.21
C GLY A 217 -22.82 17.64 12.82
N GLU A 218 -21.95 17.50 13.81
CA GLU A 218 -21.11 18.57 14.36
C GLU A 218 -19.65 18.23 14.12
N PHE A 219 -18.86 19.17 13.59
CA PHE A 219 -17.52 18.88 13.07
C PHE A 219 -16.50 19.83 13.67
N GLY A 220 -15.35 19.29 14.04
CA GLY A 220 -14.17 20.07 14.42
C GLY A 220 -13.37 20.57 13.21
N SER A 221 -12.09 20.87 13.45
CA SER A 221 -11.13 21.23 12.40
C SER A 221 -10.86 20.06 11.46
N PHE A 222 -10.56 20.37 10.19
CA PHE A 222 -10.13 19.40 9.19
C PHE A 222 -8.64 19.54 8.95
N PHE A 223 -7.91 18.44 9.02
CA PHE A 223 -6.48 18.36 8.75
C PHE A 223 -6.29 17.54 7.49
N VAL A 224 -5.57 18.07 6.51
CA VAL A 224 -5.32 17.40 5.23
C VAL A 224 -3.83 17.33 4.98
N GLY A 225 -3.38 16.17 4.54
CA GLY A 225 -1.96 15.85 4.47
C GLY A 225 -1.62 14.79 3.46
N ARG A 226 -0.33 14.51 3.30
CA ARG A 226 0.19 13.46 2.43
C ARG A 226 1.12 12.54 3.22
N ARG A 227 0.88 11.23 3.16
CA ARG A 227 1.81 10.23 3.70
C ARG A 227 3.10 10.28 2.91
N PHE A 228 4.23 10.16 3.59
CA PHE A 228 5.53 9.93 2.96
C PHE A 228 6.32 8.87 3.76
N PRO A 229 7.25 8.14 3.12
CA PRO A 229 8.12 7.20 3.82
C PRO A 229 8.90 7.88 4.93
N VAL A 230 9.04 7.23 6.08
CA VAL A 230 9.76 7.81 7.23
C VAL A 230 11.19 8.20 6.86
N GLY A 231 11.87 7.44 6.00
CA GLY A 231 13.21 7.74 5.50
C GLY A 231 13.32 9.08 4.76
N ASP A 232 12.22 9.60 4.22
CA ASP A 232 12.19 10.87 3.48
C ASP A 232 11.97 12.09 4.39
N LEU A 233 12.01 11.91 5.71
CA LEU A 233 11.95 13.02 6.66
C LEU A 233 13.06 14.06 6.41
N ALA A 234 14.23 13.63 5.92
CA ALA A 234 15.29 14.56 5.53
C ALA A 234 14.87 15.50 4.40
N ALA A 235 14.24 14.96 3.35
CA ALA A 235 13.74 15.73 2.21
C ALA A 235 12.66 16.73 2.65
N TYR A 236 11.69 16.27 3.46
CA TYR A 236 10.68 17.15 4.04
C TYR A 236 11.29 18.34 4.79
N MET A 237 12.25 18.06 5.67
CA MET A 237 12.89 19.08 6.51
C MET A 237 13.82 20.02 5.73
N ALA A 238 14.20 19.65 4.50
CA ALA A 238 14.89 20.50 3.54
C ALA A 238 13.93 21.38 2.71
N GLY A 239 12.62 21.17 2.83
CA GLY A 239 11.61 21.82 1.99
C GLY A 239 11.53 21.26 0.58
N GLU A 240 12.04 20.04 0.39
CA GLU A 240 11.99 19.31 -0.88
C GLU A 240 10.66 18.58 -1.01
N ALA A 241 10.34 18.14 -2.23
CA ALA A 241 9.21 17.24 -2.43
C ALA A 241 9.53 15.91 -1.74
N VAL A 242 8.63 15.45 -0.88
CA VAL A 242 8.72 14.12 -0.28
C VAL A 242 8.27 13.08 -1.32
N PRO A 243 9.12 12.10 -1.65
CA PRO A 243 8.76 11.03 -2.56
C PRO A 243 7.46 10.36 -2.15
N THR A 244 6.62 10.15 -3.15
CA THR A 244 5.46 9.28 -3.11
C THR A 244 5.84 8.01 -3.86
N ASP A 245 5.41 6.84 -3.40
CA ASP A 245 5.74 5.56 -4.05
C ASP A 245 5.29 5.52 -5.52
N LYS A 246 4.36 6.41 -5.89
CA LYS A 246 4.16 6.94 -7.25
C LYS A 246 5.01 8.20 -7.47
N ALA A 247 6.16 7.98 -8.11
CA ALA A 247 6.94 8.94 -8.90
C ALA A 247 6.39 10.37 -9.02
N ASP A 248 7.07 11.35 -8.40
CA ASP A 248 6.91 12.78 -8.79
C ASP A 248 8.15 13.66 -8.58
N THR A 249 9.32 13.10 -8.25
CA THR A 249 10.60 13.85 -8.23
C THR A 249 11.50 13.60 -9.44
N ALA A 250 11.02 12.87 -10.45
CA ALA A 250 11.69 12.72 -11.75
C ALA A 250 10.99 13.50 -12.89
N ALA A 251 10.06 14.42 -12.59
CA ALA A 251 9.20 15.01 -13.61
C ALA A 251 9.89 16.08 -14.49
N ASP A 252 10.96 16.75 -14.04
CA ASP A 252 11.59 17.81 -14.84
C ASP A 252 12.92 17.39 -15.52
N GLU A 253 13.53 16.28 -15.08
CA GLU A 253 14.69 15.67 -15.77
C GLU A 253 14.32 14.37 -16.51
N GLY A 254 13.29 13.65 -16.07
CA GLY A 254 12.84 12.38 -16.65
C GLY A 254 11.96 12.49 -17.88
N GLU A 255 11.34 13.65 -18.16
CA GLU A 255 10.52 13.83 -19.37
C GLU A 255 11.39 13.76 -20.64
N SER A 256 12.62 14.29 -20.60
CA SER A 256 13.55 14.17 -21.75
C SER A 256 14.19 12.79 -21.90
N ILE A 257 14.17 11.98 -20.84
CA ILE A 257 14.82 10.66 -20.78
C ILE A 257 13.83 9.56 -21.19
N ARG A 258 12.57 9.67 -20.74
CA ARG A 258 11.46 8.83 -21.21
C ARG A 258 11.27 8.92 -22.72
N ASP A 259 11.39 10.12 -23.28
CA ASP A 259 11.36 10.32 -24.72
C ASP A 259 12.53 9.61 -25.44
N SER A 260 13.73 9.57 -24.84
CA SER A 260 14.89 8.86 -25.42
C SER A 260 14.80 7.33 -25.35
N LEU A 261 14.25 6.77 -24.27
CA LEU A 261 14.11 5.32 -24.08
C LEU A 261 12.91 4.75 -24.86
N ALA A 262 11.87 5.56 -25.07
CA ALA A 262 10.77 5.26 -25.97
C ALA A 262 11.19 5.28 -27.46
N GLU A 263 12.12 6.15 -27.84
CA GLU A 263 12.74 6.13 -29.18
C GLU A 263 13.60 4.88 -29.42
N GLU A 264 14.16 4.31 -28.35
CA GLU A 264 14.95 3.08 -28.39
C GLU A 264 14.16 1.83 -28.01
N ASP A 265 12.81 1.81 -28.01
CA ASP A 265 11.95 0.64 -27.69
C ASP A 265 12.28 -0.09 -26.35
N VAL A 266 13.00 0.53 -25.40
CA VAL A 266 13.35 -0.07 -24.08
C VAL A 266 12.25 0.35 -23.13
N TYR A 267 11.45 -0.61 -22.62
CA TYR A 267 10.35 -0.28 -21.73
C TYR A 267 10.51 -0.86 -20.34
N ALA A 268 10.83 0.02 -19.38
CA ALA A 268 10.26 -0.01 -18.03
C ALA A 268 8.91 0.75 -18.08
N GLY A 269 7.87 0.26 -17.39
CA GLY A 269 6.43 0.70 -17.42
C GLY A 269 6.16 2.23 -17.56
N GLN A 270 5.02 2.79 -18.02
CA GLN A 270 3.60 2.44 -18.32
C GLN A 270 3.19 2.05 -19.77
N PRO A 271 2.57 0.90 -20.05
CA PRO A 271 1.66 0.86 -21.19
C PRO A 271 0.49 1.78 -20.86
N HIS A 272 0.07 2.61 -21.81
CA HIS A 272 -1.28 3.15 -21.71
C HIS A 272 -2.27 1.99 -21.57
N GLY A 273 -2.94 1.90 -20.44
CA GLY A 273 -4.26 1.26 -20.36
C GLY A 273 -4.35 -0.22 -19.99
N GLU A 274 -3.48 -0.77 -19.15
CA GLU A 274 -3.81 -2.02 -18.41
C GLU A 274 -3.42 -1.87 -16.93
N ASP A 275 -4.41 -1.54 -16.10
CA ASP A 275 -4.31 -1.51 -14.63
C ASP A 275 -4.33 -2.95 -14.08
N VAL A 276 -3.31 -3.76 -14.38
CA VAL A 276 -3.25 -5.17 -13.93
C VAL A 276 -2.38 -5.37 -12.69
N PHE A 277 -2.80 -6.27 -11.82
CA PHE A 277 -2.23 -6.66 -10.54
C PHE A 277 -1.82 -8.13 -10.60
N ALA A 278 -0.59 -8.45 -10.21
CA ALA A 278 -0.08 -9.81 -10.22
C ALA A 278 0.17 -10.33 -8.80
N VAL A 279 -0.26 -11.57 -8.56
CA VAL A 279 0.11 -12.37 -7.39
C VAL A 279 1.07 -13.45 -7.86
N ALA A 280 2.21 -13.59 -7.18
CA ALA A 280 3.10 -14.72 -7.41
C ALA A 280 3.33 -15.50 -6.12
N LEU A 281 3.34 -16.83 -6.19
CA LEU A 281 3.67 -17.72 -5.07
C LEU A 281 4.69 -18.73 -5.53
N TYR A 282 5.60 -19.11 -4.63
CA TYR A 282 6.65 -20.08 -4.91
C TYR A 282 6.32 -21.42 -4.24
N SER A 283 6.46 -22.51 -4.98
CA SER A 283 6.22 -23.88 -4.51
C SER A 283 7.35 -24.81 -4.92
N VAL A 284 7.70 -25.75 -4.03
CA VAL A 284 8.65 -26.84 -4.33
C VAL A 284 7.94 -28.11 -4.82
N ALA A 285 6.60 -28.08 -4.95
CA ALA A 285 5.84 -29.17 -5.52
C ALA A 285 6.18 -29.37 -7.01
N ASP A 286 5.92 -30.58 -7.49
CA ASP A 286 6.07 -30.93 -8.90
C ASP A 286 5.17 -30.04 -9.79
N SER A 287 5.73 -29.52 -10.88
CA SER A 287 5.04 -28.57 -11.76
C SER A 287 3.78 -29.15 -12.41
N ASP A 288 3.75 -30.46 -12.69
CA ASP A 288 2.61 -31.10 -13.33
C ASP A 288 1.49 -31.32 -12.30
N ALA A 289 1.85 -31.58 -11.04
CA ALA A 289 0.90 -31.60 -9.93
C ALA A 289 0.29 -30.21 -9.65
N LEU A 290 1.12 -29.16 -9.67
CA LEU A 290 0.65 -27.78 -9.53
C LEU A 290 -0.28 -27.39 -10.68
N ALA A 291 0.06 -27.74 -11.93
CA ALA A 291 -0.77 -27.45 -13.08
C ALA A 291 -2.16 -28.11 -12.98
N ALA A 292 -2.23 -29.36 -12.50
CA ALA A 292 -3.50 -30.06 -12.32
C ALA A 292 -4.41 -29.42 -11.25
N GLU A 293 -3.84 -28.91 -10.16
CA GLU A 293 -4.59 -28.20 -9.12
C GLU A 293 -5.05 -26.81 -9.63
N ILE A 294 -4.18 -26.11 -10.37
CA ILE A 294 -4.53 -24.82 -10.97
C ILE A 294 -5.62 -24.95 -12.01
N ASP A 295 -5.64 -25.99 -12.85
CA ASP A 295 -6.70 -26.18 -13.83
C ASP A 295 -8.09 -26.23 -13.16
N GLY A 296 -8.19 -26.87 -11.98
CA GLY A 296 -9.42 -26.89 -11.19
C GLY A 296 -9.77 -25.54 -10.53
N LEU A 297 -8.78 -24.72 -10.17
CA LEU A 297 -8.99 -23.37 -9.64
C LEU A 297 -9.30 -22.35 -10.75
N ARG A 298 -8.70 -22.51 -11.93
CA ARG A 298 -8.87 -21.62 -13.08
C ARG A 298 -10.31 -21.59 -13.54
N GLU A 299 -11.01 -22.72 -13.56
CA GLU A 299 -12.46 -22.77 -13.84
C GLU A 299 -13.27 -21.84 -12.90
N ASN A 300 -12.84 -21.68 -11.64
CA ASN A 300 -13.50 -20.77 -10.70
C ASN A 300 -13.10 -19.30 -10.92
N PHE A 301 -11.87 -19.04 -11.37
CA PHE A 301 -11.36 -17.69 -11.63
C PHE A 301 -11.87 -17.10 -12.95
N GLU A 302 -12.08 -17.93 -13.96
CA GLU A 302 -12.69 -17.54 -15.25
C GLU A 302 -14.13 -17.01 -15.10
N HIS A 303 -14.76 -17.18 -13.94
CA HIS A 303 -16.06 -16.58 -13.61
C HIS A 303 -15.98 -15.10 -13.23
N TYR A 304 -14.78 -14.54 -13.03
CA TYR A 304 -14.56 -13.14 -12.71
C TYR A 304 -14.09 -12.39 -13.95
N ASP A 305 -14.83 -11.36 -14.35
CA ASP A 305 -14.51 -10.53 -15.53
C ASP A 305 -13.17 -9.78 -15.42
N THR A 306 -12.58 -9.74 -14.21
CA THR A 306 -11.29 -9.10 -13.90
C THR A 306 -10.13 -10.08 -13.87
N HIS A 307 -10.34 -11.37 -14.17
CA HIS A 307 -9.26 -12.37 -14.23
C HIS A 307 -8.59 -12.32 -15.61
N VAL A 308 -7.26 -12.14 -15.63
CA VAL A 308 -6.48 -12.10 -16.88
C VAL A 308 -5.85 -13.46 -17.14
N SER A 309 -5.09 -14.00 -16.19
CA SER A 309 -4.49 -15.33 -16.31
C SER A 309 -4.09 -15.91 -14.96
N THR A 310 -3.90 -17.24 -14.91
CA THR A 310 -3.27 -17.95 -13.78
C THR A 310 -2.47 -19.11 -14.33
N ASP A 311 -1.17 -19.09 -14.12
CA ASP A 311 -0.22 -19.94 -14.82
C ASP A 311 0.86 -20.49 -13.88
N VAL A 312 1.35 -21.69 -14.20
CA VAL A 312 2.50 -22.32 -13.51
C VAL A 312 3.75 -22.10 -14.36
N TYR A 313 4.79 -21.58 -13.72
CA TYR A 313 6.11 -21.42 -14.29
C TYR A 313 7.09 -22.35 -13.60
N ARG A 314 7.75 -23.20 -14.38
CA ARG A 314 8.77 -24.15 -13.92
C ARG A 314 10.13 -23.47 -13.87
N SER A 315 10.82 -23.55 -12.73
CA SER A 315 12.21 -23.06 -12.65
C SER A 315 13.15 -23.89 -13.51
N ARG A 316 14.10 -23.23 -14.19
CA ARG A 316 15.19 -23.90 -14.91
C ARG A 316 16.32 -24.35 -13.97
N GLY A 317 16.42 -23.75 -12.78
CA GLY A 317 17.49 -23.97 -11.80
C GLY A 317 17.10 -24.92 -10.66
N GLU A 318 17.78 -24.77 -9.51
CA GLU A 318 17.43 -25.49 -8.26
C GLU A 318 16.35 -24.75 -7.43
N GLY A 319 15.85 -23.61 -7.93
CA GLY A 319 14.84 -22.78 -7.29
C GLY A 319 13.41 -23.35 -7.37
N PRO A 320 12.47 -22.78 -6.60
CA PRO A 320 11.08 -23.22 -6.58
C PRO A 320 10.35 -22.87 -7.89
N ASN A 321 9.29 -23.62 -8.20
CA ASN A 321 8.33 -23.25 -9.25
C ASN A 321 7.53 -22.02 -8.81
N ALA A 322 7.06 -21.22 -9.76
CA ALA A 322 6.18 -20.09 -9.47
C ALA A 322 4.76 -20.36 -9.97
N ILE A 323 3.78 -19.89 -9.21
CA ILE A 323 2.39 -19.76 -9.61
C ILE A 323 2.12 -18.27 -9.71
N VAL A 324 1.76 -17.79 -10.90
CA VAL A 324 1.47 -16.38 -11.13
C VAL A 324 0.02 -16.22 -11.55
N SER A 325 -0.69 -15.26 -10.96
CA SER A 325 -2.06 -14.93 -11.30
C SER A 325 -2.20 -13.42 -11.52
N ILE A 326 -2.76 -13.03 -12.67
CA ILE A 326 -2.87 -11.65 -13.14
C ILE A 326 -4.34 -11.23 -13.17
N TRP A 327 -4.64 -10.02 -12.69
CA TRP A 327 -6.00 -9.51 -12.48
C TRP A 327 -6.11 -8.02 -12.84
N ASP A 328 -7.26 -7.54 -13.31
CA ASP A 328 -7.49 -6.11 -13.60
C ASP A 328 -7.70 -5.26 -12.34
N THR A 329 -7.82 -5.87 -11.15
CA THR A 329 -8.03 -5.13 -9.90
C THR A 329 -7.27 -5.73 -8.73
N GLN A 330 -6.76 -4.86 -7.85
CA GLN A 330 -6.00 -5.26 -6.66
C GLN A 330 -6.82 -6.17 -5.73
N SER A 331 -8.09 -5.82 -5.51
CA SER A 331 -8.97 -6.59 -4.63
C SER A 331 -9.20 -8.02 -5.13
N ALA A 332 -9.24 -8.22 -6.45
CA ALA A 332 -9.39 -9.54 -7.04
C ALA A 332 -8.10 -10.36 -6.90
N ALA A 333 -6.95 -9.73 -7.14
CA ALA A 333 -5.63 -10.32 -6.88
C ALA A 333 -5.48 -10.74 -5.41
N GLU A 334 -5.79 -9.87 -4.46
CA GLU A 334 -5.72 -10.20 -3.02
C GLU A 334 -6.64 -11.37 -2.64
N THR A 335 -7.85 -11.41 -3.20
CA THR A 335 -8.80 -12.51 -2.99
C THR A 335 -8.25 -13.82 -3.56
N ALA A 336 -7.71 -13.79 -4.78
CA ALA A 336 -7.12 -14.95 -5.44
C ALA A 336 -5.89 -15.49 -4.70
N SER A 337 -5.07 -14.61 -4.13
CA SER A 337 -3.89 -14.99 -3.35
C SER A 337 -4.24 -15.95 -2.20
N GLY A 338 -5.40 -15.76 -1.55
CA GLY A 338 -5.87 -16.62 -0.48
C GLY A 338 -6.12 -18.07 -0.94
N PHE A 339 -6.72 -18.25 -2.12
CA PHE A 339 -6.96 -19.58 -2.69
C PHE A 339 -5.67 -20.25 -3.19
N LEU A 340 -4.76 -19.46 -3.76
CA LEU A 340 -3.50 -19.98 -4.29
C LEU A 340 -2.52 -20.41 -3.17
N ARG A 341 -2.65 -19.86 -1.96
CA ARG A 341 -1.86 -20.27 -0.78
C ARG A 341 -2.18 -21.69 -0.28
N ASP A 342 -3.36 -22.21 -0.61
CA ASP A 342 -3.74 -23.58 -0.27
C ASP A 342 -3.15 -24.63 -1.23
N LEU A 343 -2.40 -24.19 -2.25
CA LEU A 343 -1.73 -25.09 -3.18
C LEU A 343 -0.63 -25.93 -2.48
N PRO A 344 -0.27 -27.09 -3.05
CA PRO A 344 0.75 -27.96 -2.48
C PRO A 344 2.11 -27.28 -2.30
N GLU A 345 2.73 -27.50 -1.14
CA GLU A 345 4.14 -27.19 -0.83
C GLU A 345 4.59 -25.75 -1.17
N ILE A 346 3.71 -24.77 -0.93
CA ILE A 346 4.06 -23.34 -1.01
C ILE A 346 5.16 -23.03 0.02
N VAL A 347 6.27 -22.46 -0.46
CA VAL A 347 7.47 -22.14 0.33
C VAL A 347 7.69 -20.64 0.53
N GLY A 348 6.95 -19.78 -0.17
CA GLY A 348 6.97 -18.34 0.08
C GLY A 348 6.25 -17.51 -0.99
N GLN A 349 6.07 -16.22 -0.69
CA GLN A 349 5.60 -15.16 -1.58
C GLN A 349 6.74 -14.13 -1.79
N PRO A 350 6.78 -13.39 -2.91
CA PRO A 350 7.55 -12.15 -2.99
C PRO A 350 7.33 -11.29 -1.73
N GLY A 351 8.42 -10.91 -1.06
CA GLY A 351 8.38 -10.12 0.19
C GLY A 351 8.53 -10.91 1.50
N ASP A 352 8.50 -12.24 1.50
CA ASP A 352 8.71 -13.07 2.71
C ASP A 352 10.19 -13.21 3.13
N ALA A 353 11.14 -12.60 2.39
CA ALA A 353 12.56 -12.66 2.72
C ALA A 353 12.89 -11.73 3.91
N PRO A 354 13.49 -12.24 4.99
CA PRO A 354 13.65 -11.49 6.25
C PRO A 354 14.53 -10.22 6.15
N ASP A 355 15.27 -10.02 5.05
CA ASP A 355 16.28 -8.96 4.94
C ASP A 355 16.19 -8.11 3.65
N GLY A 356 15.13 -8.13 2.84
CA GLY A 356 15.10 -7.33 1.59
C GLY A 356 13.73 -7.10 0.94
N TRP A 357 13.66 -6.08 0.08
CA TRP A 357 12.46 -5.65 -0.64
C TRP A 357 12.20 -6.46 -1.92
N GLY A 358 10.96 -6.94 -2.07
CA GLY A 358 10.21 -7.24 -3.31
C GLY A 358 10.91 -7.94 -4.48
N THR A 359 10.44 -9.15 -4.82
CA THR A 359 10.74 -9.76 -6.12
C THR A 359 10.06 -8.96 -7.24
N MET A 360 10.82 -8.57 -8.26
CA MET A 360 10.26 -8.05 -9.50
C MET A 360 10.02 -9.20 -10.48
N GLY A 361 8.81 -9.22 -11.05
CA GLY A 361 8.41 -10.15 -12.08
C GLY A 361 8.51 -9.54 -13.48
N MET A 362 9.16 -10.22 -14.40
CA MET A 362 9.29 -9.77 -15.79
C MET A 362 8.82 -10.86 -16.74
N PHE A 363 7.73 -10.60 -17.47
CA PHE A 363 7.08 -11.54 -18.38
C PHE A 363 7.53 -11.27 -19.82
N TYR A 364 7.90 -12.34 -20.52
CA TYR A 364 8.37 -12.31 -21.89
C TYR A 364 7.66 -13.38 -22.70
N THR A 365 7.08 -12.98 -23.83
CA THR A 365 6.63 -13.92 -24.85
C THR A 365 7.64 -13.91 -25.98
N VAL A 366 8.30 -15.04 -26.20
CA VAL A 366 9.41 -15.18 -27.16
C VAL A 366 8.88 -15.76 -28.47
N GLU A 367 9.44 -15.36 -29.60
CA GLU A 367 9.10 -16.04 -30.87
C GLU A 367 9.61 -17.50 -30.84
N PRO A 368 8.81 -18.51 -31.25
CA PRO A 368 9.19 -19.92 -31.12
C PRO A 368 10.54 -20.29 -31.74
N ASP A 369 10.88 -19.66 -32.87
CA ASP A 369 12.15 -19.90 -33.57
C ASP A 369 13.37 -19.28 -32.86
N HIS A 370 13.13 -18.41 -31.86
CA HIS A 370 14.15 -17.64 -31.15
C HIS A 370 14.29 -18.03 -29.67
N ARG A 371 13.54 -19.04 -29.20
CA ARG A 371 13.57 -19.50 -27.81
C ARG A 371 14.97 -19.86 -27.30
N GLU A 372 15.73 -20.68 -28.05
CA GLU A 372 17.09 -21.04 -27.63
C GLU A 372 18.00 -19.82 -27.49
N ALA A 373 17.87 -18.86 -28.42
CA ALA A 373 18.63 -17.61 -28.38
C ALA A 373 18.25 -16.74 -27.16
N PHE A 374 16.97 -16.72 -26.76
CA PHE A 374 16.53 -16.02 -25.56
C PHE A 374 17.11 -16.65 -24.29
N LEU A 375 17.12 -17.98 -24.20
CA LEU A 375 17.70 -18.69 -23.05
C LEU A 375 19.20 -18.41 -22.92
N ASP A 376 19.96 -18.50 -24.02
CA ASP A 376 21.39 -18.20 -24.04
C ASP A 376 21.67 -16.74 -23.67
N THR A 377 20.82 -15.81 -24.15
CA THR A 377 20.92 -14.39 -23.82
C THR A 377 20.70 -14.18 -22.32
N PHE A 378 19.63 -14.74 -21.75
CA PHE A 378 19.33 -14.63 -20.33
C PHE A 378 20.47 -15.18 -19.46
N ASP A 379 21.03 -16.34 -19.82
CA ASP A 379 22.12 -16.94 -19.06
C ASP A 379 23.35 -15.97 -19.01
N GLY A 380 23.61 -15.22 -20.09
CA GLY A 380 24.62 -14.15 -20.10
C GLY A 380 24.23 -12.88 -19.32
N VAL A 381 22.94 -12.53 -19.28
CA VAL A 381 22.43 -11.42 -18.44
C VAL A 381 22.55 -11.76 -16.96
N ALA A 382 22.20 -12.98 -16.57
CA ALA A 382 22.27 -13.45 -15.19
C ALA A 382 23.69 -13.37 -14.63
N ASP A 383 24.70 -13.72 -15.45
CA ASP A 383 26.12 -13.56 -15.10
C ASP A 383 26.49 -12.08 -14.86
N THR A 384 25.90 -11.16 -15.62
CA THR A 384 26.15 -9.71 -15.48
C THR A 384 25.45 -9.15 -14.24
N LEU A 385 24.22 -9.60 -13.97
CA LEU A 385 23.41 -9.21 -12.82
C LEU A 385 24.08 -9.57 -11.49
N ALA A 386 24.78 -10.70 -11.43
CA ALA A 386 25.46 -11.17 -10.22
C ALA A 386 26.51 -10.19 -9.64
N ASP A 387 27.06 -9.29 -10.47
CA ASP A 387 28.04 -8.29 -10.07
C ASP A 387 27.41 -6.93 -9.71
N ILE A 388 26.08 -6.81 -9.78
CA ILE A 388 25.36 -5.55 -9.58
C ILE A 388 25.06 -5.34 -8.10
N SER A 389 25.41 -4.16 -7.60
CA SER A 389 25.14 -3.78 -6.22
C SER A 389 23.63 -3.80 -5.97
N GLY A 390 23.20 -4.50 -4.93
CA GLY A 390 21.80 -4.63 -4.55
C GLY A 390 21.03 -5.71 -5.31
N HIS A 391 21.62 -6.37 -6.30
CA HIS A 391 21.06 -7.60 -6.89
C HIS A 391 21.35 -8.80 -5.98
N ARG A 392 20.35 -9.66 -5.75
CA ARG A 392 20.52 -10.90 -4.97
C ARG A 392 20.54 -12.14 -5.84
N GLU A 393 19.49 -12.31 -6.62
CA GLU A 393 19.26 -13.51 -7.42
C GLU A 393 18.28 -13.20 -8.54
N SER A 394 18.46 -13.87 -9.69
CA SER A 394 17.46 -13.88 -10.76
C SER A 394 17.27 -15.31 -11.26
N ASP A 395 16.02 -15.72 -11.33
CA ASP A 395 15.63 -17.00 -11.89
C ASP A 395 14.79 -16.79 -13.15
N LEU A 396 15.08 -17.57 -14.20
CA LEU A 396 14.21 -17.70 -15.35
C LEU A 396 13.32 -18.94 -15.19
N LEU A 397 12.02 -18.71 -15.23
CA LEU A 397 10.99 -19.72 -15.15
C LEU A 397 10.21 -19.78 -16.47
N VAL A 398 9.85 -21.00 -16.87
CA VAL A 398 9.19 -21.30 -18.15
C VAL A 398 7.74 -21.71 -17.90
N ASN A 399 6.77 -21.10 -18.55
CA ASN A 399 5.38 -21.48 -18.40
C ASN A 399 5.18 -22.95 -18.84
N VAL A 400 4.48 -23.72 -18.01
CA VAL A 400 4.23 -25.15 -18.24
C VAL A 400 3.26 -25.37 -19.41
N ALA A 401 2.31 -24.45 -19.62
CA ALA A 401 1.31 -24.52 -20.67
C ALA A 401 1.80 -23.96 -22.02
N ASP A 402 2.66 -22.93 -22.00
CA ASP A 402 3.29 -22.35 -23.18
C ASP A 402 4.78 -22.09 -22.96
N GLU A 403 5.63 -22.93 -23.55
CA GLU A 403 7.07 -22.83 -23.35
C GLU A 403 7.74 -21.59 -23.96
N ASN A 404 6.98 -20.74 -24.67
CA ASN A 404 7.44 -19.44 -25.18
C ASN A 404 7.06 -18.28 -24.25
N ASP A 405 6.19 -18.53 -23.27
CA ASP A 405 5.88 -17.59 -22.20
C ASP A 405 6.81 -17.83 -21.01
N MET A 406 7.52 -16.78 -20.64
CA MET A 406 8.65 -16.82 -19.72
C MET A 406 8.47 -15.79 -18.63
N PHE A 407 8.89 -16.15 -17.42
CA PHE A 407 8.83 -15.29 -16.25
C PHE A 407 10.21 -15.22 -15.61
N ILE A 408 10.78 -14.03 -15.54
CA ILE A 408 12.00 -13.78 -14.77
C ILE A 408 11.60 -13.22 -13.42
N ALA A 409 11.95 -13.94 -12.36
CA ALA A 409 11.85 -13.48 -10.99
C ALA A 409 13.21 -12.94 -10.56
N SER A 410 13.28 -11.66 -10.18
CA SER A 410 14.53 -11.04 -9.71
C SER A 410 14.37 -10.47 -8.31
N GLN A 411 15.29 -10.81 -7.41
CA GLN A 411 15.34 -10.33 -6.04
C GLN A 411 16.39 -9.23 -5.88
N TRP A 412 16.03 -8.19 -5.15
CA TRP A 412 16.86 -7.00 -4.92
C TRP A 412 16.88 -6.63 -3.44
N ASP A 413 17.89 -5.86 -3.01
CA ASP A 413 17.97 -5.29 -1.66
C ASP A 413 16.89 -4.22 -1.46
N SER A 414 16.65 -3.39 -2.46
CA SER A 414 15.64 -2.33 -2.46
C SER A 414 15.05 -2.06 -3.85
N ARG A 415 13.90 -1.36 -3.88
CA ARG A 415 13.29 -0.83 -5.12
C ARG A 415 14.26 0.04 -5.91
N ARG A 416 15.04 0.81 -5.17
CA ARG A 416 16.00 1.74 -5.72
C ARG A 416 17.11 1.01 -6.46
N ASP A 417 17.64 -0.07 -5.88
CA ASP A 417 18.71 -0.86 -6.53
C ASP A 417 18.24 -1.48 -7.86
N ALA A 418 16.98 -1.97 -7.91
CA ALA A 418 16.38 -2.47 -9.14
C ALA A 418 16.22 -1.37 -10.21
N MET A 419 15.82 -0.17 -9.81
CA MET A 419 15.67 0.98 -10.73
C MET A 419 17.03 1.47 -11.24
N ASP A 420 18.01 1.61 -10.34
CA ASP A 420 19.37 2.04 -10.69
C ASP A 420 20.01 1.08 -11.72
N PHE A 421 19.70 -0.23 -11.65
CA PHE A 421 20.11 -1.19 -12.68
C PHE A 421 19.46 -0.92 -14.04
N PHE A 422 18.15 -0.69 -14.08
CA PHE A 422 17.44 -0.39 -15.33
C PHE A 422 17.93 0.89 -16.02
N GLU A 423 18.45 1.82 -15.23
CA GLU A 423 19.03 3.08 -15.71
C GLU A 423 20.50 2.93 -16.16
N SER A 424 21.10 1.74 -16.00
CA SER A 424 22.52 1.51 -16.31
C SER A 424 22.77 1.27 -17.79
N GLU A 425 23.94 1.73 -18.29
CA GLU A 425 24.43 1.39 -19.64
C GLU A 425 24.51 -0.13 -19.84
N ALA A 426 24.78 -0.89 -18.78
CA ALA A 426 24.83 -2.36 -18.80
C ALA A 426 23.48 -2.99 -19.12
N PHE A 427 22.37 -2.44 -18.60
CA PHE A 427 21.03 -2.90 -18.95
C PHE A 427 20.67 -2.54 -20.39
N HIS A 428 20.99 -1.33 -20.84
CA HIS A 428 20.72 -0.89 -22.21
C HIS A 428 21.47 -1.73 -23.26
N GLU A 429 22.75 -2.03 -23.03
CA GLU A 429 23.54 -2.92 -23.90
C GLU A 429 22.96 -4.35 -23.96
N THR A 430 22.44 -4.81 -22.83
CA THR A 430 21.83 -6.13 -22.67
C THR A 430 20.48 -6.25 -23.41
N VAL A 431 19.58 -5.28 -23.21
CA VAL A 431 18.24 -5.28 -23.84
C VAL A 431 18.31 -5.04 -25.35
N ALA A 432 19.25 -4.21 -25.81
CA ALA A 432 19.45 -3.96 -27.24
C ALA A 432 19.74 -5.24 -28.03
N THR A 433 20.37 -6.24 -27.39
CA THR A 433 20.67 -7.54 -28.02
C THR A 433 19.45 -8.48 -28.04
N GLY A 434 18.52 -8.35 -27.09
CA GLY A 434 17.37 -9.23 -26.90
C GLY A 434 16.07 -8.81 -27.59
N ARG A 435 16.04 -7.71 -28.35
CA ARG A 435 14.80 -7.21 -28.97
C ARG A 435 14.32 -7.94 -30.21
N GLU A 436 15.23 -8.50 -30.98
CA GLU A 436 14.90 -9.13 -32.27
C GLU A 436 14.25 -10.51 -32.11
N ILE A 437 14.04 -10.97 -30.86
CA ILE A 437 13.62 -12.33 -30.51
C ILE A 437 12.27 -12.41 -29.77
N LEU A 438 11.68 -11.28 -29.39
CA LEU A 438 10.43 -11.23 -28.63
C LEU A 438 9.20 -11.15 -29.55
N ALA A 439 8.18 -11.96 -29.26
CA ALA A 439 6.91 -11.96 -29.99
C ALA A 439 5.97 -10.83 -29.54
N ASP A 440 6.05 -10.46 -28.26
CA ASP A 440 5.27 -9.37 -27.66
C ASP A 440 6.15 -8.44 -26.83
N ARG A 441 5.60 -7.28 -26.46
CA ARG A 441 6.26 -6.35 -25.56
C ARG A 441 6.40 -6.98 -24.17
N PRO A 442 7.60 -6.95 -23.56
CA PRO A 442 7.80 -7.50 -22.23
C PRO A 442 6.99 -6.71 -21.20
N ARG A 443 6.49 -7.40 -20.17
CA ARG A 443 5.67 -6.81 -19.10
C ARG A 443 6.43 -6.92 -17.80
N HIS A 444 6.70 -5.79 -17.15
CA HIS A 444 7.42 -5.75 -15.88
C HIS A 444 6.45 -5.36 -14.78
N VAL A 445 6.32 -6.20 -13.75
CA VAL A 445 5.36 -6.04 -12.65
C VAL A 445 6.09 -6.17 -11.32
N PHE A 446 5.77 -5.27 -10.39
CA PHE A 446 6.19 -5.41 -8.99
C PHE A 446 5.25 -6.38 -8.30
N LEU A 447 5.82 -7.44 -7.73
CA LEU A 447 5.03 -8.45 -7.04
C LEU A 447 4.87 -7.99 -5.59
N ALA A 448 3.60 -7.93 -5.16
CA ALA A 448 3.21 -7.52 -3.81
C ALA A 448 3.21 -8.70 -2.83
#